data_AF-A0A2Z6R4T4-F1
#
_entry.id   AF-A0A2Z6R4T4-F1
#
_cell.length_a   1.000
_cell.length_b   1.000
_cell.length_c   1.000
_cell.angle_alpha   90.00
_cell.angle_beta   90.00
_cell.angle_gamma   90.00
#
_symmetry.space_group_name_H-M   'P 1'
#
loop_
_entity.id
_entity.type
_entity.pdbx_description
1 polymer ?
#
loop_
_entity_poly.entity_id
_entity_poly.type
_entity_poly.pdbx_seq_one_letter_code
_entity_poly.pdbx_strand_id
1 'polypeptide(L)'
;MAGLVTPATSDLVHIFVDYSNVIFGSRDNLNIATEYFNIDLNRLIITVCNGRKLGKVFIAASEPSPEDDLWERAKGLNFIVNVFPRNAGREKKVDTQLTCDMMQIIHSENPGTLILLSGDSDFAIPLNKAKEKNWKIEIWSWFIGMSNEFKKFPYVSLKDHYESFAYITEPHPTNKCSLEINDNIIKSWKWKNEPIMECFRALNLLCRFHWIDNDTNHTTAQLYFDNENKLKKARSWLKKNYPNMLVDDDPFIYVEDIE
;
A
#
# COMPACT_ATOMS: atom_id res chain seq x y z
N MET A 1 -42.22 -10.40 10.96
CA MET A 1 -41.61 -11.13 9.82
C MET A 1 -40.22 -10.56 9.60
N ALA A 2 -39.16 -11.34 9.83
CA ALA A 2 -37.81 -10.94 9.44
C ALA A 2 -37.73 -11.06 7.90
N GLY A 3 -37.57 -9.94 7.21
CA GLY A 3 -37.41 -9.93 5.76
C GLY A 3 -36.17 -10.73 5.37
N LEU A 4 -36.31 -11.63 4.39
CA LEU A 4 -35.19 -12.32 3.75
C LEU A 4 -34.20 -11.28 3.22
N VAL A 5 -33.05 -11.14 3.89
CA VAL A 5 -31.95 -10.32 3.40
C VAL A 5 -31.38 -11.05 2.18
N THR A 6 -31.67 -10.55 0.99
CA THR A 6 -31.10 -11.08 -0.25
C THR A 6 -29.58 -10.92 -0.23
N PRO A 7 -28.80 -11.95 -0.56
CA PRO A 7 -27.34 -11.87 -0.56
C PRO A 7 -26.82 -10.99 -1.71
N ALA A 8 -25.57 -10.54 -1.60
CA ALA A 8 -24.86 -9.87 -2.69
C ALA A 8 -24.93 -10.68 -4.00
N THR A 9 -25.16 -9.99 -5.12
CA THR A 9 -25.47 -10.57 -6.43
C THR A 9 -24.30 -10.57 -7.40
N SER A 10 -23.22 -9.84 -7.07
CA SER A 10 -21.99 -9.71 -7.85
C SER A 10 -20.79 -10.34 -7.11
N ASP A 11 -19.81 -10.85 -7.88
CA ASP A 11 -18.53 -11.34 -7.39
C ASP A 11 -17.45 -10.23 -7.29
N LEU A 12 -17.78 -9.02 -7.72
CA LEU A 12 -16.86 -7.87 -7.75
C LEU A 12 -16.56 -7.31 -6.36
N VAL A 13 -15.32 -6.86 -6.20
CA VAL A 13 -14.82 -6.16 -5.01
C VAL A 13 -14.49 -4.71 -5.38
N HIS A 14 -15.18 -3.76 -4.77
CA HIS A 14 -14.90 -2.33 -4.91
C HIS A 14 -14.14 -1.85 -3.66
N ILE A 15 -13.02 -1.16 -3.87
CA ILE A 15 -12.08 -0.78 -2.80
C ILE A 15 -12.01 0.74 -2.68
N PHE A 16 -12.15 1.23 -1.47
CA PHE A 16 -12.13 2.65 -1.12
C PHE A 16 -10.99 2.90 -0.15
N VAL A 17 -10.04 3.72 -0.55
CA VAL A 17 -8.81 3.97 0.21
C VAL A 17 -8.79 5.41 0.69
N ASP A 18 -8.85 5.56 2.00
CA ASP A 18 -8.49 6.79 2.68
C ASP A 18 -6.98 6.76 2.92
N TYR A 19 -6.23 7.31 1.98
CA TYR A 19 -4.77 7.14 1.94
C TYR A 19 -4.09 7.71 3.19
N SER A 20 -4.60 8.83 3.71
CA SER A 20 -4.10 9.46 4.92
C SER A 20 -4.27 8.54 6.13
N ASN A 21 -5.43 7.91 6.31
CA ASN A 21 -5.64 6.96 7.39
C ASN A 21 -4.71 5.73 7.27
N VAL A 22 -4.45 5.24 6.05
CA VAL A 22 -3.51 4.12 5.85
C VAL A 22 -2.06 4.52 6.14
N ILE A 23 -1.60 5.72 5.76
CA ILE A 23 -0.24 6.19 6.04
C ILE A 23 -0.07 6.56 7.51
N PHE A 24 -0.87 7.50 8.04
CA PHE A 24 -0.64 8.05 9.37
C PHE A 24 -1.00 7.08 10.48
N GLY A 25 -1.94 6.16 10.25
CA GLY A 25 -2.26 5.13 11.22
C GLY A 25 -1.10 4.14 11.46
N SER A 26 -0.09 4.10 10.59
CA SER A 26 1.13 3.31 10.85
C SER A 26 1.90 3.77 12.10
N ARG A 27 1.86 5.08 12.43
CA ARG A 27 2.60 5.73 13.52
C ARG A 27 2.48 5.02 14.85
N ASP A 28 1.24 4.77 15.25
CA ASP A 28 0.95 4.22 16.57
C ASP A 28 0.92 2.69 16.55
N ASN A 29 0.85 2.08 15.36
CA ASN A 29 0.63 0.65 15.20
C ASN A 29 1.90 -0.14 14.85
N LEU A 30 2.90 0.55 14.30
CA LEU A 30 4.19 0.02 13.88
C LEU A 30 5.33 0.78 14.56
N ASN A 31 6.42 0.08 14.87
CA ASN A 31 7.65 0.71 15.37
C ASN A 31 8.53 1.18 14.20
N ILE A 32 7.95 1.98 13.30
CA ILE A 32 8.59 2.50 12.09
C ILE A 32 8.18 3.97 11.97
N ALA A 33 9.15 4.86 11.79
CA ALA A 33 8.88 6.28 11.60
C ALA A 33 8.16 6.51 10.26
N THR A 34 7.11 7.34 10.26
CA THR A 34 6.20 7.49 9.10
C THR A 34 6.89 8.04 7.86
N GLU A 35 7.91 8.87 8.05
CA GLU A 35 8.73 9.42 6.97
C GLU A 35 9.47 8.34 6.17
N TYR A 36 9.68 7.16 6.75
CA TYR A 36 10.29 6.02 6.07
C TYR A 36 9.25 4.99 5.63
N PHE A 37 8.02 5.06 6.15
CA PHE A 37 6.95 4.11 5.82
C PHE A 37 6.24 4.55 4.55
N ASN A 38 6.33 3.73 3.51
CA ASN A 38 5.70 3.99 2.23
C ASN A 38 4.78 2.84 1.84
N ILE A 39 3.83 3.14 0.96
CA ILE A 39 2.83 2.18 0.48
C ILE A 39 2.98 2.02 -1.03
N ASP A 40 3.14 0.79 -1.50
CA ASP A 40 2.89 0.46 -2.88
C ASP A 40 1.38 0.24 -3.08
N LEU A 41 0.73 1.18 -3.75
CA LEU A 41 -0.72 1.15 -3.96
C LEU A 41 -1.17 -0.08 -4.76
N ASN A 42 -0.40 -0.51 -5.77
CA ASN A 42 -0.74 -1.70 -6.54
C ASN A 42 -0.76 -2.93 -5.62
N ARG A 43 0.27 -3.07 -4.80
CA ARG A 43 0.40 -4.17 -3.84
C ARG A 43 -0.64 -4.13 -2.73
N LEU A 44 -0.98 -2.94 -2.24
CA LEU A 44 -2.06 -2.76 -1.27
C LEU A 44 -3.38 -3.30 -1.85
N ILE A 45 -3.72 -2.88 -3.06
CA ILE A 45 -4.93 -3.33 -3.75
C ILE A 45 -4.91 -4.84 -4.02
N ILE A 46 -3.81 -5.40 -4.51
CA ILE A 46 -3.68 -6.87 -4.72
C ILE A 46 -3.87 -7.64 -3.40
N THR A 47 -3.25 -7.15 -2.32
CA THR A 47 -3.31 -7.79 -1.00
C THR A 47 -4.72 -7.76 -0.44
N VAL A 48 -5.39 -6.59 -0.48
CA VAL A 48 -6.76 -6.43 -0.02
C VAL A 48 -7.75 -7.21 -0.89
N CYS A 49 -7.56 -7.18 -2.21
CA CYS A 49 -8.44 -7.92 -3.12
C CYS A 49 -8.33 -9.43 -2.90
N ASN A 50 -7.16 -9.93 -2.49
CA ASN A 50 -6.93 -11.31 -2.07
C ASN A 50 -7.42 -12.36 -3.09
N GLY A 51 -7.10 -12.14 -4.37
CA GLY A 51 -7.49 -13.02 -5.48
C GLY A 51 -8.96 -12.96 -5.88
N ARG A 52 -9.78 -12.13 -5.23
CA ARG A 52 -11.16 -11.85 -5.65
C ARG A 52 -11.16 -11.03 -6.94
N LYS A 53 -12.31 -10.96 -7.61
CA LYS A 53 -12.44 -10.21 -8.86
C LYS A 53 -12.54 -8.72 -8.55
N LEU A 54 -11.54 -7.96 -9.00
CA LEU A 54 -11.48 -6.53 -8.76
C LEU A 54 -12.56 -5.79 -9.57
N GLY A 55 -13.31 -4.93 -8.88
CA GLY A 55 -14.18 -3.92 -9.47
C GLY A 55 -13.45 -2.59 -9.62
N LYS A 56 -14.02 -1.52 -9.06
CA LYS A 56 -13.43 -0.17 -9.10
C LYS A 56 -12.61 0.11 -7.82
N VAL A 57 -11.54 0.88 -7.97
CA VAL A 57 -10.69 1.35 -6.86
C VAL A 57 -10.75 2.86 -6.80
N PHE A 58 -11.06 3.39 -5.62
CA PHE A 58 -11.12 4.81 -5.32
C PHE A 58 -10.09 5.13 -4.25
N ILE A 59 -9.31 6.18 -4.47
CA ILE A 59 -8.28 6.64 -3.55
C ILE A 59 -8.49 8.13 -3.33
N ALA A 60 -8.68 8.50 -2.07
CA ALA A 60 -8.74 9.89 -1.64
C ALA A 60 -7.53 10.19 -0.74
N ALA A 61 -6.84 11.31 -1.01
CA ALA A 61 -5.60 11.69 -0.33
C ALA A 61 -5.48 13.21 -0.16
N SER A 62 -4.57 13.67 0.72
CA SER A 62 -4.25 15.09 0.89
C SER A 62 -2.81 15.46 0.53
N GLU A 63 -2.61 16.68 0.01
CA GLU A 63 -1.29 17.28 -0.22
C GLU A 63 -0.61 17.70 1.10
N PRO A 64 0.73 17.76 1.21
CA PRO A 64 1.71 17.52 0.16
C PRO A 64 2.14 16.05 0.22
N SER A 65 1.42 15.15 -0.45
CA SER A 65 1.94 13.80 -0.65
C SER A 65 3.04 13.93 -1.71
N PRO A 66 4.33 13.76 -1.38
CA PRO A 66 5.44 14.38 -2.11
C PRO A 66 5.78 13.80 -3.50
N GLU A 67 4.93 12.99 -4.13
CA GLU A 67 5.35 12.25 -5.33
C GLU A 67 4.24 12.26 -6.38
N ASP A 68 4.35 13.15 -7.37
CA ASP A 68 3.51 13.13 -8.58
C ASP A 68 3.50 11.72 -9.22
N ASP A 69 4.64 11.02 -9.16
CA ASP A 69 4.81 9.67 -9.68
C ASP A 69 3.92 8.61 -9.02
N LEU A 70 3.60 8.76 -7.72
CA LEU A 70 2.72 7.82 -7.01
C LEU A 70 1.31 7.86 -7.61
N TRP A 71 0.77 9.07 -7.78
CA TRP A 71 -0.57 9.27 -8.29
C TRP A 71 -0.67 8.96 -9.79
N GLU A 72 0.35 9.30 -10.56
CA GLU A 72 0.43 8.91 -11.97
C GLU A 72 0.53 7.39 -12.16
N ARG A 73 1.25 6.69 -11.27
CA ARG A 73 1.25 5.21 -11.24
C ARG A 73 -0.14 4.67 -10.95
N ALA A 74 -0.81 5.19 -9.91
CA ALA A 74 -2.16 4.75 -9.53
C ALA A 74 -3.19 4.99 -10.64
N LYS A 75 -3.20 6.18 -11.27
CA LYS A 75 -4.04 6.46 -12.45
C LYS A 75 -3.71 5.53 -13.62
N GLY A 76 -2.43 5.23 -13.82
CA GLY A 76 -1.96 4.27 -14.81
C GLY A 76 -2.43 2.82 -14.59
N LEU A 77 -2.88 2.49 -13.38
CA LEU A 77 -3.54 1.22 -13.01
C LEU A 77 -5.08 1.31 -13.09
N ASN A 78 -5.61 2.40 -13.64
CA ASN A 78 -7.04 2.73 -13.70
C ASN A 78 -7.69 2.94 -12.32
N PHE A 79 -6.90 3.34 -11.31
CA PHE A 79 -7.46 3.77 -10.03
C PHE A 79 -8.02 5.19 -10.15
N ILE A 80 -9.14 5.45 -9.48
CA ILE A 80 -9.79 6.75 -9.44
C ILE A 80 -9.19 7.51 -8.26
N VAL A 81 -8.25 8.42 -8.55
CA VAL A 81 -7.46 9.13 -7.53
C VAL A 81 -7.91 10.57 -7.43
N ASN A 82 -8.31 10.99 -6.23
CA ASN A 82 -8.68 12.37 -5.90
C ASN A 82 -7.75 12.89 -4.80
N VAL A 83 -6.95 13.91 -5.12
CA VAL A 83 -6.01 14.54 -4.19
C VAL A 83 -6.48 15.96 -3.85
N PHE A 84 -6.49 16.31 -2.56
CA PHE A 84 -6.98 17.59 -2.08
C PHE A 84 -5.91 18.39 -1.32
N PRO A 85 -5.84 19.72 -1.48
CA PRO A 85 -4.90 20.54 -0.74
C PRO A 85 -5.25 20.60 0.76
N ARG A 86 -4.23 20.62 1.63
CA ARG A 86 -4.41 20.91 3.06
C ARG A 86 -4.62 22.40 3.28
N ASN A 87 -5.63 22.76 4.06
CA ASN A 87 -5.86 24.15 4.51
C ASN A 87 -5.49 24.28 5.98
N ALA A 88 -4.52 25.15 6.30
CA ALA A 88 -4.03 25.37 7.67
C ALA A 88 -3.65 24.06 8.41
N GLY A 89 -3.04 23.11 7.70
CA GLY A 89 -2.61 21.83 8.25
C GLY A 89 -3.73 20.79 8.44
N ARG A 90 -4.98 21.11 8.09
CA ARG A 90 -6.11 20.17 8.14
C ARG A 90 -6.46 19.66 6.75
N GLU A 91 -6.67 18.36 6.69
CA GLU A 91 -7.29 17.70 5.55
C GLU A 91 -8.72 18.21 5.38
N LYS A 92 -9.13 18.46 4.14
CA LYS A 92 -10.49 18.92 3.81
C LYS A 92 -10.97 18.15 2.59
N LYS A 93 -12.23 17.72 2.62
CA LYS A 93 -12.98 17.07 1.53
C LYS A 93 -12.60 15.62 1.20
N VAL A 94 -11.53 15.05 1.76
CA VAL A 94 -11.18 13.63 1.50
C VAL A 94 -12.33 12.70 1.90
N ASP A 95 -12.81 12.79 3.15
CA ASP A 95 -13.92 11.95 3.62
C ASP A 95 -15.21 12.18 2.84
N THR A 96 -15.47 13.45 2.49
CA THR A 96 -16.64 13.81 1.68
C THR A 96 -16.56 13.21 0.29
N GLN A 97 -15.41 13.29 -0.37
CA GLN A 97 -15.21 12.73 -1.71
C GLN A 97 -15.35 11.21 -1.69
N LEU A 98 -14.68 10.54 -0.75
CA LEU A 98 -14.72 9.08 -0.66
C LEU A 98 -16.14 8.60 -0.30
N THR A 99 -16.86 9.34 0.55
CA THR A 99 -18.28 9.12 0.82
C THR A 99 -19.13 9.24 -0.45
N CYS A 100 -18.91 10.28 -1.28
CA CYS A 100 -19.60 10.43 -2.56
C CYS A 100 -19.32 9.26 -3.50
N ASP A 101 -18.06 8.84 -3.61
CA ASP A 101 -17.63 7.70 -4.45
C ASP A 101 -18.29 6.39 -3.98
N MET A 102 -18.32 6.14 -2.66
CA MET A 102 -19.02 4.99 -2.08
C MET A 102 -20.51 5.02 -2.42
N MET A 103 -21.18 6.14 -2.20
CA MET A 103 -22.61 6.27 -2.48
C MET A 103 -22.93 6.10 -3.97
N GLN A 104 -22.07 6.59 -4.86
CA GLN A 104 -22.21 6.35 -6.29
C GLN A 104 -22.18 4.85 -6.61
N ILE A 105 -21.19 4.11 -6.12
CA ILE A 105 -21.10 2.65 -6.34
C ILE A 105 -22.29 1.91 -5.75
N ILE A 106 -22.65 2.22 -4.51
CA ILE A 106 -23.77 1.59 -3.79
C ILE A 106 -25.09 1.70 -4.58
N HIS A 107 -25.28 2.78 -5.35
CA HIS A 107 -26.51 3.03 -6.10
C HIS A 107 -26.45 2.70 -7.59
N SER A 108 -25.26 2.65 -8.19
CA SER A 108 -25.10 2.44 -9.64
C SER A 108 -24.67 1.03 -10.04
N GLU A 109 -24.09 0.26 -9.10
CA GLU A 109 -23.59 -1.08 -9.37
C GLU A 109 -24.43 -2.17 -8.67
N ASN A 110 -24.33 -3.41 -9.17
CA ASN A 110 -24.91 -4.56 -8.49
C ASN A 110 -24.16 -4.85 -7.18
N PRO A 111 -24.87 -5.16 -6.07
CA PRO A 111 -24.23 -5.43 -4.79
C PRO A 111 -23.18 -6.53 -4.86
N GLY A 112 -21.93 -6.16 -4.59
CA GLY A 112 -20.78 -7.07 -4.46
C GLY A 112 -20.18 -6.99 -3.05
N THR A 113 -18.86 -6.89 -2.99
CA THR A 113 -18.14 -6.55 -1.74
C THR A 113 -17.61 -5.13 -1.81
N LEU A 114 -17.90 -4.34 -0.79
CA LEU A 114 -17.33 -3.03 -0.55
C LEU A 114 -16.26 -3.17 0.52
N ILE A 115 -15.03 -2.79 0.19
CA ILE A 115 -13.92 -2.74 1.15
C ILE A 115 -13.54 -1.29 1.41
N LEU A 116 -13.53 -0.89 2.68
CA LEU A 116 -13.05 0.41 3.11
C LEU A 116 -11.71 0.24 3.83
N LEU A 117 -10.69 0.96 3.37
CA LEU A 117 -9.42 1.12 4.08
C LEU A 117 -9.44 2.44 4.85
N SER A 118 -10.08 2.43 6.02
CA SER A 118 -10.09 3.55 6.96
C SER A 118 -10.58 3.08 8.33
N GLY A 119 -10.13 3.76 9.39
CA GLY A 119 -10.66 3.60 10.75
C GLY A 119 -11.71 4.65 11.13
N ASP A 120 -11.95 5.64 10.28
CA ASP A 120 -12.73 6.84 10.60
C ASP A 120 -14.23 6.58 10.61
N SER A 121 -14.92 6.92 11.70
CA SER A 121 -16.37 6.78 11.84
C SER A 121 -17.19 7.61 10.86
N ASP A 122 -16.63 8.62 10.21
CA ASP A 122 -17.36 9.45 9.25
C ASP A 122 -17.91 8.62 8.08
N PHE A 123 -17.32 7.45 7.78
CA PHE A 123 -17.83 6.50 6.79
C PHE A 123 -18.94 5.57 7.30
N ALA A 124 -19.37 5.66 8.56
CA ALA A 124 -20.41 4.79 9.09
C ALA A 124 -21.74 4.92 8.34
N ILE A 125 -22.11 6.15 7.95
CA ILE A 125 -23.35 6.41 7.20
C ILE A 125 -23.37 5.68 5.85
N PRO A 126 -22.39 5.86 4.94
CA PRO A 126 -22.40 5.16 3.66
C PRO A 126 -22.27 3.63 3.84
N LEU A 127 -21.56 3.13 4.86
CA LEU A 127 -21.50 1.69 5.15
C LEU A 127 -22.86 1.11 5.59
N ASN A 128 -23.60 1.82 6.46
CA ASN A 128 -24.95 1.40 6.83
C ASN A 128 -25.89 1.39 5.59
N LYS A 129 -25.76 2.37 4.69
CA LYS A 129 -26.51 2.40 3.42
C LYS A 129 -26.13 1.26 2.47
N ALA A 130 -24.86 0.89 2.39
CA ALA A 130 -24.41 -0.27 1.65
C ALA A 130 -25.06 -1.56 2.19
N LYS A 131 -25.11 -1.71 3.53
CA LYS A 131 -25.74 -2.85 4.19
C LYS A 131 -27.25 -2.95 3.90
N GLU A 132 -27.96 -1.83 3.95
CA GLU A 132 -29.39 -1.75 3.56
C GLU A 132 -29.62 -2.20 2.11
N LYS A 133 -28.61 -2.02 1.26
CA LYS A 133 -28.60 -2.44 -0.15
C LYS A 133 -27.91 -3.79 -0.40
N ASN A 134 -27.75 -4.61 0.64
CA ASN A 134 -27.23 -5.98 0.55
C ASN A 134 -25.77 -6.10 0.07
N TRP A 135 -24.97 -5.04 0.23
CA TRP A 135 -23.53 -5.14 0.00
C TRP A 135 -22.86 -5.94 1.13
N LYS A 136 -21.89 -6.78 0.76
CA LYS A 136 -20.91 -7.29 1.74
C LYS A 136 -19.95 -6.16 2.08
N ILE A 137 -19.63 -6.02 3.35
CA ILE A 137 -18.75 -4.96 3.85
C ILE A 137 -17.56 -5.59 4.55
N GLU A 138 -16.38 -5.03 4.30
CA GLU A 138 -15.12 -5.42 4.94
C GLU A 138 -14.32 -4.15 5.26
N ILE A 139 -13.86 -4.02 6.50
CA ILE A 139 -13.09 -2.88 6.96
C ILE A 139 -11.64 -3.30 7.15
N TRP A 140 -10.73 -2.59 6.50
CA TRP A 140 -9.29 -2.72 6.70
C TRP A 140 -8.80 -1.47 7.41
N SER A 141 -8.27 -1.62 8.62
CA SER A 141 -7.79 -0.47 9.39
C SER A 141 -6.61 -0.88 10.26
N TRP A 142 -5.90 0.13 10.73
CA TRP A 142 -5.03 0.01 11.89
C TRP A 142 -5.88 -0.10 13.16
N PHE A 143 -5.39 -0.84 14.16
CA PHE A 143 -6.17 -1.11 15.38
C PHE A 143 -6.38 0.15 16.23
N ILE A 144 -5.31 0.92 16.49
CA ILE A 144 -5.38 2.09 17.39
C ILE A 144 -6.21 3.25 16.81
N GLY A 145 -6.37 3.30 15.48
CA GLY A 145 -7.17 4.33 14.79
C GLY A 145 -8.61 3.89 14.46
N MET A 146 -9.01 2.66 14.77
CA MET A 146 -10.33 2.16 14.36
C MET A 146 -11.45 2.60 15.32
N SER A 147 -12.47 3.24 14.78
CA SER A 147 -13.67 3.60 15.53
C SER A 147 -14.42 2.38 16.07
N ASN A 148 -14.96 2.51 17.28
CA ASN A 148 -15.81 1.50 17.90
C ASN A 148 -17.06 1.18 17.06
N GLU A 149 -17.55 2.13 16.26
CA GLU A 149 -18.71 1.90 15.40
C GLU A 149 -18.43 0.83 14.33
N PHE A 150 -17.17 0.62 13.95
CA PHE A 150 -16.79 -0.36 12.94
C PHE A 150 -16.68 -1.79 13.46
N LYS A 151 -16.71 -2.01 14.78
CA LYS A 151 -16.69 -3.34 15.39
C LYS A 151 -17.85 -4.25 14.98
N LYS A 152 -18.93 -3.67 14.43
CA LYS A 152 -20.09 -4.40 13.89
C LYS A 152 -19.88 -4.99 12.50
N PHE A 153 -18.79 -4.61 11.82
CA PHE A 153 -18.45 -5.09 10.48
C PHE A 153 -17.27 -6.07 10.53
N PRO A 154 -17.15 -6.99 9.56
CA PRO A 154 -15.93 -7.78 9.37
C PRO A 154 -14.71 -6.87 9.27
N TYR A 155 -13.69 -7.17 10.09
CA TYR A 155 -12.49 -6.37 10.22
C TYR A 155 -11.25 -7.19 9.89
N VAL A 156 -10.33 -6.58 9.15
CA VAL A 156 -8.99 -7.10 8.87
C VAL A 156 -7.97 -6.05 9.29
N SER A 157 -6.97 -6.47 10.05
CA SER A 157 -5.93 -5.58 10.56
C SER A 157 -4.87 -5.31 9.49
N LEU A 158 -4.62 -4.03 9.17
CA LEU A 158 -3.52 -3.65 8.28
C LEU A 158 -2.16 -4.10 8.83
N LYS A 159 -2.01 -4.16 10.16
CA LYS A 159 -0.80 -4.61 10.84
C LYS A 159 -0.43 -6.06 10.53
N ASP A 160 -1.39 -6.90 10.19
CA ASP A 160 -1.13 -8.32 9.92
C ASP A 160 -0.68 -8.55 8.46
N HIS A 161 -0.78 -7.52 7.61
CA HIS A 161 -0.55 -7.61 6.17
C HIS A 161 0.42 -6.57 5.60
N TYR A 162 0.87 -5.59 6.40
CA TYR A 162 1.64 -4.46 5.90
C TYR A 162 2.91 -4.86 5.15
N GLU A 163 3.58 -5.95 5.53
CA GLU A 163 4.78 -6.44 4.84
C GLU A 163 4.53 -6.82 3.37
N SER A 164 3.27 -7.07 2.98
CA SER A 164 2.89 -7.42 1.60
C SER A 164 2.70 -6.22 0.68
N PHE A 165 2.64 -5.00 1.22
CA PHE A 165 2.35 -3.79 0.44
C PHE A 165 3.18 -2.57 0.84
N ALA A 166 3.77 -2.55 2.03
CA ALA A 166 4.59 -1.46 2.50
C ALA A 166 6.06 -1.68 2.13
N TYR A 167 6.77 -0.58 1.98
CA TYR A 167 8.22 -0.57 1.90
C TYR A 167 8.80 0.53 2.77
N ILE A 168 10.02 0.30 3.24
CA ILE A 168 10.73 1.19 4.15
C ILE A 168 11.97 1.75 3.47
N THR A 169 12.09 3.07 3.45
CA THR A 169 13.19 3.80 2.80
C THR A 169 14.18 4.42 3.77
N GLU A 170 14.22 3.90 4.99
CA GLU A 170 15.18 4.29 6.04
C GLU A 170 16.62 4.07 5.56
N PRO A 171 17.45 5.13 5.56
CA PRO A 171 18.85 5.00 5.17
C PRO A 171 19.65 4.28 6.27
N HIS A 172 20.52 3.34 5.89
CA HIS A 172 21.53 2.72 6.76
C HIS A 172 20.99 2.03 8.04
N PRO A 173 20.08 1.04 7.93
CA PRO A 173 19.61 0.29 9.09
C PRO A 173 20.75 -0.56 9.69
N THR A 174 21.02 -0.36 10.99
CA THR A 174 22.03 -1.12 11.74
C THR A 174 21.75 -2.62 11.72
N ASN A 175 22.80 -3.44 11.65
CA ASN A 175 22.74 -4.91 11.65
C ASN A 175 21.99 -5.55 10.47
N LYS A 176 21.98 -4.91 9.29
CA LYS A 176 21.42 -5.49 8.05
C LYS A 176 22.51 -5.85 7.06
N CYS A 177 22.29 -6.92 6.30
CA CYS A 177 23.07 -7.20 5.10
C CYS A 177 22.42 -6.46 3.92
N SER A 178 23.22 -5.93 2.99
CA SER A 178 22.73 -5.18 1.84
C SER A 178 23.00 -5.87 0.50
N LEU A 179 22.14 -5.61 -0.48
CA LEU A 179 22.32 -5.99 -1.88
C LEU A 179 22.08 -4.77 -2.75
N GLU A 180 22.98 -4.51 -3.70
CA GLU A 180 22.85 -3.39 -4.63
C GLU A 180 22.26 -3.84 -5.97
N ILE A 181 21.36 -3.00 -6.49
CA ILE A 181 20.75 -3.16 -7.81
C ILE A 181 20.85 -1.87 -8.60
N ASN A 182 21.01 -2.02 -9.92
CA ASN A 182 21.18 -0.91 -10.84
C ASN A 182 19.83 -0.49 -11.46
N ASP A 183 19.59 0.82 -11.62
CA ASP A 183 18.42 1.37 -12.31
C ASP A 183 18.42 1.19 -13.82
N ASN A 184 19.57 0.88 -14.45
CA ASN A 184 19.73 0.78 -15.91
C ASN A 184 18.75 -0.19 -16.59
N ILE A 185 18.07 -1.07 -15.84
CA ILE A 185 17.03 -1.98 -16.35
C ILE A 185 15.61 -1.47 -16.12
N ILE A 186 15.43 -0.54 -15.20
CA ILE A 186 14.17 0.16 -14.98
C ILE A 186 14.06 1.25 -16.04
N LYS A 187 13.52 0.86 -17.18
CA LYS A 187 13.29 1.76 -18.33
C LYS A 187 12.22 2.83 -18.07
N SER A 188 11.53 2.76 -16.94
CA SER A 188 10.40 3.61 -16.61
C SER A 188 10.30 3.83 -15.10
N TRP A 189 10.45 5.08 -14.68
CA TRP A 189 10.27 5.49 -13.29
C TRP A 189 8.90 5.09 -12.71
N LYS A 190 7.87 5.03 -13.58
CA LYS A 190 6.53 4.51 -13.25
C LYS A 190 6.54 3.10 -12.66
N TRP A 191 7.57 2.27 -12.88
CA TRP A 191 7.67 0.90 -12.37
C TRP A 191 8.96 0.65 -11.57
N LYS A 192 9.59 1.73 -11.08
CA LYS A 192 10.93 1.67 -10.44
C LYS A 192 11.03 0.68 -9.29
N ASN A 193 9.99 0.61 -8.47
CA ASN A 193 9.99 -0.25 -7.29
C ASN A 193 9.42 -1.65 -7.59
N GLU A 194 8.78 -1.88 -8.74
CA GLU A 194 7.99 -3.10 -8.99
C GLU A 194 8.83 -4.39 -8.88
N PRO A 195 10.01 -4.50 -9.52
CA PRO A 195 10.83 -5.72 -9.40
C PRO A 195 11.33 -5.98 -7.98
N ILE A 196 11.61 -4.89 -7.23
CA ILE A 196 12.02 -4.95 -5.83
C ILE A 196 10.87 -5.50 -4.99
N MET A 197 9.69 -4.87 -5.09
CA MET A 197 8.49 -5.27 -4.36
C MET A 197 8.07 -6.71 -4.68
N GLU A 198 8.22 -7.15 -5.92
CA GLU A 198 7.97 -8.53 -6.32
C GLU A 198 8.88 -9.53 -5.62
N CYS A 199 10.18 -9.26 -5.58
CA CYS A 199 11.15 -10.11 -4.90
C CYS A 199 10.80 -10.26 -3.42
N PHE A 200 10.59 -9.14 -2.73
CA PHE A 200 10.28 -9.14 -1.31
C PHE A 200 8.96 -9.85 -1.01
N ARG A 201 7.91 -9.60 -1.81
CA ARG A 201 6.64 -10.32 -1.69
C ARG A 201 6.80 -11.82 -1.92
N ALA A 202 7.47 -12.24 -2.99
CA ALA A 202 7.65 -13.64 -3.34
C ALA A 202 8.40 -14.43 -2.25
N LEU A 203 9.24 -13.74 -1.48
CA LEU A 203 10.02 -14.30 -0.39
C LEU A 203 9.41 -14.06 0.99
N ASN A 204 8.23 -13.43 1.05
CA ASN A 204 7.55 -13.02 2.29
C ASN A 204 8.48 -12.23 3.23
N LEU A 205 9.09 -11.18 2.67
CA LEU A 205 10.03 -10.29 3.35
C LEU A 205 9.44 -8.88 3.43
N LEU A 206 9.65 -8.20 4.54
CA LEU A 206 9.40 -6.76 4.64
C LEU A 206 10.36 -6.00 3.72
N CYS A 207 9.81 -5.27 2.77
CA CYS A 207 10.57 -4.51 1.79
C CYS A 207 11.30 -3.33 2.44
N ARG A 208 12.63 -3.37 2.45
CA ARG A 208 13.47 -2.29 2.96
C ARG A 208 14.53 -1.97 1.91
N PHE A 209 14.51 -0.76 1.38
CA PHE A 209 15.51 -0.32 0.40
C PHE A 209 15.62 1.19 0.35
N HIS A 210 16.78 1.70 -0.07
CA HIS A 210 17.01 3.12 -0.27
C HIS A 210 17.58 3.35 -1.68
N TRP A 211 17.08 4.37 -2.39
CA TRP A 211 17.63 4.78 -3.67
C TRP A 211 18.76 5.79 -3.42
N ILE A 212 19.92 5.54 -4.00
CA ILE A 212 21.11 6.38 -3.94
C ILE A 212 21.37 6.91 -5.35
N ASP A 213 21.28 8.22 -5.52
CA ASP A 213 21.67 8.90 -6.75
C ASP A 213 23.18 9.16 -6.73
N ASN A 214 23.92 8.64 -7.71
CA ASN A 214 25.35 8.91 -7.83
C ASN A 214 25.60 10.07 -8.81
N ASP A 215 26.71 10.79 -8.60
CA ASP A 215 27.16 11.95 -9.43
C ASP A 215 27.32 11.64 -10.94
N THR A 216 27.18 10.39 -11.34
CA THR A 216 27.36 9.87 -12.70
C THR A 216 26.04 9.62 -13.46
N ASN A 217 24.89 10.14 -12.99
CA ASN A 217 23.54 9.85 -13.50
C ASN A 217 23.15 8.35 -13.41
N HIS A 218 23.76 7.63 -12.47
CA HIS A 218 23.40 6.25 -12.16
C HIS A 218 22.72 6.21 -10.79
N THR A 219 21.49 5.72 -10.74
CA THR A 219 20.76 5.54 -9.49
C THR A 219 20.80 4.06 -9.08
N THR A 220 21.32 3.76 -7.90
CA THR A 220 21.37 2.40 -7.37
C THR A 220 20.37 2.25 -6.23
N ALA A 221 19.68 1.11 -6.12
CA ALA A 221 18.93 0.79 -4.93
C ALA A 221 19.75 -0.14 -4.04
N GLN A 222 19.89 0.23 -2.77
CA GLN A 222 20.44 -0.63 -1.75
C GLN A 222 19.30 -1.30 -0.99
N LEU A 223 19.22 -2.63 -1.09
CA LEU A 223 18.17 -3.48 -0.51
C LEU A 223 18.68 -4.06 0.81
N TYR A 224 17.91 -3.98 1.89
CA TYR A 224 18.35 -4.41 3.23
C TYR A 224 17.65 -5.69 3.69
N PHE A 225 18.41 -6.59 4.33
CA PHE A 225 17.95 -7.88 4.82
C PHE A 225 18.39 -8.15 6.26
N ASP A 226 17.54 -8.81 7.05
CA ASP A 226 17.83 -9.12 8.46
C ASP A 226 18.98 -10.10 8.65
N ASN A 227 19.29 -10.90 7.62
CA ASN A 227 20.38 -11.87 7.66
C ASN A 227 20.80 -12.30 6.25
N GLU A 228 21.98 -12.91 6.20
CA GLU A 228 22.62 -13.36 4.98
C GLU A 228 21.81 -14.41 4.20
N ASN A 229 21.04 -15.28 4.88
CA ASN A 229 20.22 -16.28 4.21
C ASN A 229 19.06 -15.64 3.42
N LYS A 230 18.40 -14.63 4.00
CA LYS A 230 17.37 -13.85 3.31
C LYS A 230 17.95 -13.12 2.09
N LEU A 231 19.12 -12.51 2.24
CA LEU A 231 19.86 -11.87 1.15
C LEU A 231 20.17 -12.86 0.02
N LYS A 232 20.77 -14.02 0.34
CA LYS A 232 21.11 -15.06 -0.66
C LYS A 232 19.89 -15.54 -1.44
N LYS A 233 18.76 -15.70 -0.76
CA LYS A 233 17.47 -16.04 -1.40
C LYS A 233 16.98 -14.93 -2.33
N ALA A 234 17.02 -13.67 -1.88
CA ALA A 234 16.65 -12.51 -2.68
C ALA A 234 17.53 -12.35 -3.92
N ARG A 235 18.85 -12.43 -3.76
CA ARG A 235 19.81 -12.42 -4.87
C ARG A 235 19.52 -13.53 -5.87
N SER A 236 19.30 -14.75 -5.40
CA SER A 236 18.99 -15.90 -6.28
C SER A 236 17.67 -15.69 -7.04
N TRP A 237 16.66 -15.14 -6.37
CA TRP A 237 15.37 -14.83 -6.96
C TRP A 237 15.47 -13.73 -8.02
N LEU A 238 16.16 -12.62 -7.70
CA LEU A 238 16.40 -11.51 -8.63
C LEU A 238 17.23 -11.97 -9.83
N LYS A 239 18.30 -12.73 -9.63
CA LYS A 239 19.11 -13.29 -10.73
C LYS A 239 18.29 -14.16 -11.69
N LYS A 240 17.29 -14.87 -11.17
CA LYS A 240 16.40 -15.72 -11.97
C LYS A 240 15.36 -14.92 -12.76
N ASN A 241 14.69 -13.95 -12.13
CA ASN A 241 13.53 -13.25 -12.71
C ASN A 241 13.92 -11.93 -13.40
N TYR A 242 15.00 -11.31 -12.94
CA TYR A 242 15.51 -10.01 -13.37
C TYR A 242 17.05 -10.07 -13.50
N PRO A 243 17.61 -10.93 -14.37
CA PRO A 243 19.03 -11.29 -14.39
C PRO A 243 20.00 -10.11 -14.53
N ASN A 244 19.56 -9.03 -15.18
CA ASN A 244 20.39 -7.86 -15.43
C ASN A 244 20.42 -6.90 -14.23
N MET A 245 19.49 -7.01 -13.26
CA MET A 245 19.22 -6.01 -12.22
C MET A 245 20.30 -5.92 -11.14
N LEU A 246 21.09 -6.98 -10.98
CA LEU A 246 22.14 -7.03 -9.97
C LEU A 246 23.38 -6.30 -10.47
N VAL A 247 23.96 -5.46 -9.60
CA VAL A 247 25.35 -5.00 -9.78
C VAL A 247 26.25 -6.19 -9.43
N ASP A 248 26.86 -6.83 -10.43
CA ASP A 248 27.84 -7.89 -10.18
C ASP A 248 29.19 -7.23 -9.82
N ASP A 249 29.56 -7.29 -8.53
CA ASP A 249 30.86 -7.71 -8.00
C ASP A 249 30.80 -7.71 -6.44
N ASP A 250 31.14 -8.86 -5.84
CA ASP A 250 31.29 -9.21 -4.40
C ASP A 250 30.24 -8.71 -3.34
N PRO A 251 29.52 -9.59 -2.60
CA PRO A 251 28.40 -9.23 -1.74
C PRO A 251 28.78 -8.65 -0.35
N PHE A 252 29.96 -8.04 -0.20
CA PHE A 252 30.44 -7.57 1.09
C PHE A 252 30.83 -6.09 1.05
N ILE A 253 29.84 -5.20 1.19
CA ILE A 253 30.10 -3.87 1.73
C ILE A 253 29.76 -3.95 3.22
N TYR A 254 30.79 -4.15 4.05
CA TYR A 254 30.71 -3.82 5.46
C TYR A 254 30.60 -2.30 5.54
N VAL A 255 29.50 -1.79 6.08
CA VAL A 255 29.50 -0.42 6.60
C VAL A 255 30.30 -0.51 7.89
N GLU A 256 31.56 -0.07 7.85
CA GLU A 256 32.35 0.10 9.07
C GLU A 256 31.61 1.09 9.98
N ASP A 257 31.49 0.73 11.26
CA ASP A 257 31.02 1.62 12.31
C ASP A 257 31.88 2.89 12.27
N ILE A 258 31.26 4.03 11.93
CA ILE A 258 31.90 5.32 12.12
C ILE A 258 31.85 5.60 13.63
N GLU A 259 33.01 5.50 14.28
CA GLU A 259 33.25 5.95 15.66
C GLU A 259 32.83 7.41 15.90
#